data_AF-A0A9P5VWK4-F1
#
_entry.id   AF-A0A9P5VWK4-F1
#
_cell.length_a   1.000
_cell.length_b   1.000
_cell.length_c   1.000
_cell.angle_alpha   90.00
_cell.angle_beta   90.00
_cell.angle_gamma   90.00
#
_symmetry.space_group_name_H-M   'P 1'
#
loop_
_entity.id
_entity.type
_entity.pdbx_description
1 polymer ?
#
loop_
_entity_poly.entity_id
_entity_poly.type
_entity_poly.pdbx_seq_one_letter_code
_entity_poly.pdbx_strand_id
1 'polypeptide(L)'
;MEQEAQRIEEIIEKAHEGKIHLSENQIHNLENQAKYFHEHAGHEGTHSKMALIIIVSLVAFQFVLLWWKKHHYRSYQATTTIGLWLIPFLFALQSGMHQFASYWTLFTILNSWIIYKSTRKPLHHMTPKIVYKWFWVVYQVSYVIGIIGYLMMFLTFMGFGLPDPKEGGDPSSSGLISWGLTFLSYGIYFG
;
A
#
# COMPACT_ATOMS: atom_id res chain seq x y z
N MET A 1 -18.86 26.38 0.82
CA MET A 1 -18.50 26.12 -0.59
C MET A 1 -19.07 27.19 -1.53
N GLU A 2 -20.28 27.07 -2.11
CA GLU A 2 -20.77 28.08 -3.09
C GLU A 2 -20.89 29.50 -2.52
N GLN A 3 -21.45 29.65 -1.32
CA GLN A 3 -21.55 30.96 -0.65
C GLN A 3 -20.18 31.57 -0.29
N GLU A 4 -19.17 30.73 -0.03
CA GLU A 4 -17.82 31.19 0.27
C GLU A 4 -17.05 31.54 -1.01
N ALA A 5 -17.27 30.81 -2.11
CA ALA A 5 -16.73 31.14 -3.42
C ALA A 5 -17.23 32.52 -3.89
N GLN A 6 -18.54 32.76 -3.80
CA GLN A 6 -19.15 34.06 -4.12
C GLN A 6 -18.59 35.19 -3.25
N ARG A 7 -18.35 34.93 -1.96
CA ARG A 7 -17.75 35.91 -1.05
C ARG A 7 -16.31 36.25 -1.41
N ILE A 8 -15.52 35.26 -1.83
CA ILE A 8 -14.12 35.45 -2.23
C ILE A 8 -14.06 36.21 -3.56
N GLU A 9 -14.92 35.88 -4.53
CA GLU A 9 -15.03 36.61 -5.79
C GLU A 9 -15.41 38.09 -5.56
N GLU A 10 -16.36 38.36 -4.66
CA GLU A 10 -16.74 39.73 -4.27
C GLU A 10 -15.58 40.50 -3.62
N ILE A 11 -14.73 39.82 -2.85
CA ILE A 11 -13.54 40.43 -2.23
C ILE A 11 -12.47 40.74 -3.29
N ILE A 12 -12.25 39.84 -4.25
CA ILE A 12 -11.32 40.04 -5.37
C ILE A 12 -11.79 41.21 -6.25
N GLU A 13 -13.09 41.28 -6.55
CA GLU A 13 -13.67 42.37 -7.34
C GLU A 13 -13.50 43.73 -6.65
N LYS A 14 -13.81 43.83 -5.35
CA LYS A 14 -13.60 45.06 -4.57
C LYS A 14 -12.12 45.45 -4.44
N ALA A 15 -11.21 44.47 -4.48
CA ALA A 15 -9.77 44.71 -4.50
C ALA A 15 -9.32 45.33 -5.83
N HIS A 16 -9.80 44.79 -6.96
CA HIS A 16 -9.53 45.33 -8.29
C HIS A 16 -10.14 46.71 -8.53
N GLU A 17 -11.31 47.00 -7.95
CA GLU A 17 -11.92 48.34 -7.96
C GLU A 17 -11.19 49.36 -7.07
N GLY A 18 -10.15 48.95 -6.33
CA GLY A 18 -9.39 49.83 -5.44
C GLY A 18 -10.12 50.20 -4.13
N LYS A 19 -11.25 49.55 -3.83
CA LYS A 19 -12.02 49.76 -2.59
C LYS A 19 -11.37 49.07 -1.39
N ILE A 20 -10.55 48.04 -1.64
CA ILE A 20 -9.82 47.29 -0.61
C ILE A 20 -8.36 47.19 -1.04
N HIS A 21 -7.44 47.61 -0.18
CA HIS A 21 -6.02 47.51 -0.44
C HIS A 21 -5.51 46.13 0.01
N LEU A 22 -5.29 45.23 -0.94
CA LEU A 22 -4.66 43.93 -0.73
C LEU A 22 -3.28 43.91 -1.38
N SER A 23 -2.35 43.14 -0.81
CA SER A 23 -1.06 42.91 -1.47
C SER A 23 -1.24 41.95 -2.66
N GLU A 24 -0.37 42.04 -3.65
CA GLU A 24 -0.40 41.19 -4.85
C GLU A 24 -0.40 39.69 -4.50
N ASN A 25 0.36 39.29 -3.48
CA ASN A 25 0.36 37.92 -2.95
C ASN A 25 -0.99 37.51 -2.34
N GLN A 26 -1.71 38.42 -1.68
CA GLN A 26 -3.02 38.11 -1.11
C GLN A 26 -4.10 37.98 -2.18
N ILE A 27 -4.05 38.82 -3.22
CA ILE A 27 -4.94 38.71 -4.39
C ILE A 27 -4.71 37.36 -5.07
N HIS A 28 -3.45 37.02 -5.34
CA HIS A 28 -3.10 35.74 -5.96
C HIS A 28 -3.56 34.52 -5.14
N ASN A 29 -3.42 34.56 -3.81
CA ASN A 29 -3.90 33.49 -2.94
C ASN A 29 -5.44 33.37 -2.95
N LEU A 30 -6.16 34.49 -2.97
CA LEU A 30 -7.63 34.52 -3.06
C LEU A 30 -8.10 33.98 -4.42
N GLU A 31 -7.44 34.34 -5.52
CA GLU A 31 -7.72 33.81 -6.85
C GLU A 31 -7.53 32.28 -6.91
N ASN A 32 -6.43 31.78 -6.35
CA ASN A 32 -6.17 30.33 -6.25
C ASN A 32 -7.25 29.62 -5.42
N GLN A 33 -7.72 30.25 -4.34
CA GLN A 33 -8.78 29.72 -3.49
C GLN A 33 -10.14 29.72 -4.21
N ALA A 34 -10.47 30.80 -4.93
CA ALA A 34 -11.68 30.86 -5.76
C ALA A 34 -11.67 29.78 -6.85
N LYS A 35 -10.52 29.61 -7.53
CA LYS A 35 -10.33 28.55 -8.53
C LYS A 35 -10.51 27.16 -7.94
N TYR A 36 -9.93 26.90 -6.76
CA TYR A 36 -10.13 25.65 -6.02
C TYR A 36 -11.62 25.39 -5.74
N PHE A 37 -12.35 26.38 -5.21
CA PHE A 37 -13.77 26.22 -4.94
C PHE A 37 -14.60 26.01 -6.21
N HIS A 38 -14.30 26.70 -7.31
CA HIS A 38 -15.00 26.55 -8.57
C HIS A 38 -14.78 25.15 -9.18
N GLU A 39 -13.57 24.60 -9.06
CA GLU A 39 -13.23 23.25 -9.50
C GLU A 39 -13.87 22.16 -8.61
N HIS A 40 -14.14 22.47 -7.33
CA HIS A 40 -14.74 21.54 -6.37
C HIS A 40 -16.26 21.69 -6.19
N ALA A 41 -16.89 22.79 -6.65
CA ALA A 41 -18.30 23.10 -6.45
C ALA A 41 -19.26 22.03 -7.02
N GLY A 42 -18.91 21.40 -8.15
CA GLY A 42 -19.67 20.28 -8.72
C GLY A 42 -19.14 18.89 -8.33
N HIS A 43 -17.95 18.83 -7.72
CA HIS A 43 -17.23 17.57 -7.46
C HIS A 43 -17.70 16.90 -6.16
N GLU A 44 -18.18 17.65 -5.16
CA GLU A 44 -18.60 17.09 -3.85
C GLU A 44 -19.82 16.16 -3.92
N GLY A 45 -20.83 16.52 -4.72
CA GLY A 45 -22.02 15.67 -4.93
C GLY A 45 -21.68 14.38 -5.67
N THR A 46 -20.63 14.40 -6.48
CA THR A 46 -20.12 13.22 -7.20
C THR A 46 -19.23 12.36 -6.30
N HIS A 47 -18.33 12.97 -5.52
CA HIS A 47 -17.53 12.27 -4.50
C HIS A 47 -18.41 11.56 -3.48
N SER A 48 -19.50 12.20 -3.05
CA SER A 48 -20.47 11.62 -2.11
C SER A 48 -21.13 10.35 -2.68
N LYS A 49 -21.51 10.36 -3.96
CA LYS A 49 -22.09 9.19 -4.65
C LYS A 49 -21.07 8.07 -4.83
N MET A 50 -19.86 8.40 -5.27
CA MET A 50 -18.76 7.43 -5.42
C MET A 50 -18.41 6.77 -4.07
N ALA A 51 -18.28 7.57 -3.01
CA ALA A 51 -18.01 7.08 -1.66
C ALA A 51 -19.13 6.16 -1.15
N LEU A 52 -20.40 6.53 -1.35
CA LEU A 52 -21.54 5.72 -0.94
C LEU A 52 -21.56 4.37 -1.68
N ILE A 53 -21.29 4.35 -2.98
CA ILE A 53 -21.18 3.09 -3.75
C ILE A 53 -20.06 2.22 -3.19
N ILE A 54 -18.89 2.78 -2.89
CA ILE A 54 -17.76 2.04 -2.31
C ILE A 54 -18.15 1.46 -0.95
N ILE A 55 -18.75 2.25 -0.06
CA ILE A 55 -19.16 1.79 1.28
C ILE A 55 -20.18 0.65 1.18
N VAL A 56 -21.22 0.83 0.38
CA VAL A 56 -22.26 -0.20 0.18
C VAL A 56 -21.63 -1.46 -0.42
N SER A 57 -20.73 -1.32 -1.38
CA SER A 57 -20.02 -2.44 -2.00
C SER A 57 -19.16 -3.19 -0.98
N LEU A 58 -18.35 -2.48 -0.18
CA LEU A 58 -17.50 -3.07 0.87
C LEU A 58 -18.34 -3.84 1.89
N VAL A 59 -19.45 -3.27 2.34
CA VAL A 59 -20.37 -3.93 3.26
C VAL A 59 -20.99 -5.18 2.62
N ALA A 60 -21.47 -5.08 1.38
CA ALA A 60 -22.04 -6.20 0.65
C ALA A 60 -21.03 -7.34 0.45
N PHE A 61 -19.79 -7.02 0.02
CA PHE A 61 -18.71 -8.00 -0.10
C PHE A 61 -18.41 -8.70 1.22
N GLN A 62 -18.47 -7.98 2.34
CA GLN A 62 -18.25 -8.59 3.64
C GLN A 62 -19.31 -9.65 3.98
N PHE A 63 -20.58 -9.38 3.68
CA PHE A 63 -21.65 -10.37 3.83
C PHE A 63 -21.46 -11.57 2.90
N VAL A 64 -21.07 -11.34 1.64
CA VAL A 64 -20.77 -12.41 0.67
C VAL A 64 -19.63 -13.30 1.18
N LEU A 65 -18.55 -12.70 1.70
CA LEU A 65 -17.41 -13.45 2.26
C LEU A 65 -17.81 -14.27 3.48
N LEU A 66 -18.59 -13.69 4.40
CA LEU A 66 -19.06 -14.40 5.59
C LEU A 66 -20.02 -15.53 5.24
N TRP A 67 -20.93 -15.30 4.29
CA TRP A 67 -21.83 -16.32 3.78
C TRP A 67 -21.05 -17.45 3.10
N TRP A 68 -20.08 -17.10 2.26
CA TRP A 68 -19.23 -18.05 1.55
C TRP A 68 -18.38 -18.89 2.51
N LYS A 69 -17.76 -18.27 3.53
CA LYS A 69 -17.03 -18.97 4.59
C LYS A 69 -17.93 -19.95 5.35
N LYS A 70 -19.18 -19.57 5.63
CA LYS A 70 -20.15 -20.40 6.36
C LYS A 70 -20.62 -21.61 5.52
N HIS A 71 -20.91 -21.41 4.24
CA HIS A 71 -21.52 -22.46 3.40
C HIS A 71 -20.49 -23.32 2.65
N HIS A 72 -19.36 -22.73 2.24
CA HIS A 72 -18.29 -23.42 1.50
C HIS A 72 -16.91 -23.13 2.10
N TYR A 73 -16.70 -23.55 3.35
CA TYR A 73 -15.46 -23.33 4.08
C TYR A 73 -14.21 -23.82 3.32
N ARG A 74 -14.29 -24.99 2.66
CA ARG A 74 -13.14 -25.59 1.97
C ARG A 74 -12.67 -24.77 0.76
N SER A 75 -13.61 -24.25 -0.05
CA SER A 75 -13.26 -23.37 -1.17
C SER A 75 -12.82 -22.00 -0.67
N TYR A 76 -13.50 -21.45 0.35
CA TYR A 76 -13.12 -20.19 0.97
C TYR A 76 -11.67 -20.23 1.47
N GLN A 77 -11.30 -21.29 2.19
CA GLN A 77 -9.95 -21.48 2.71
C GLN A 77 -8.94 -21.61 1.56
N ALA A 78 -9.21 -22.45 0.55
CA ALA A 78 -8.31 -22.61 -0.59
C ALA A 78 -8.11 -21.30 -1.37
N THR A 79 -9.19 -20.60 -1.72
CA THR A 79 -9.10 -19.35 -2.47
C THR A 79 -8.43 -18.24 -1.67
N THR A 80 -8.73 -18.11 -0.38
CA THR A 80 -8.08 -17.10 0.46
C THR A 80 -6.59 -17.38 0.62
N THR A 81 -6.19 -18.64 0.82
CA THR A 81 -4.79 -19.03 0.91
C THR A 81 -4.06 -18.77 -0.41
N ILE A 82 -4.65 -19.16 -1.55
CA ILE A 82 -4.07 -18.92 -2.87
C ILE A 82 -3.99 -17.41 -3.15
N GLY A 83 -5.03 -16.66 -2.80
CA GLY A 83 -5.09 -15.21 -2.97
C GLY A 83 -4.00 -14.50 -2.16
N LEU A 84 -3.88 -14.80 -0.87
CA LEU A 84 -2.82 -14.24 -0.01
C LEU A 84 -1.43 -14.57 -0.54
N TRP A 85 -1.24 -15.75 -1.14
CA TRP A 85 0.04 -16.18 -1.68
C TRP A 85 0.37 -15.60 -3.07
N LEU A 86 -0.62 -15.40 -3.95
CA LEU A 86 -0.40 -14.92 -5.32
C LEU A 86 -0.47 -13.39 -5.45
N ILE A 87 -1.33 -12.70 -4.68
CA ILE A 87 -1.56 -11.25 -4.84
C ILE A 87 -0.24 -10.46 -4.71
N PRO A 88 0.60 -10.69 -3.68
CA PRO A 88 1.85 -9.93 -3.54
C PRO A 88 2.85 -10.20 -4.67
N PHE A 89 2.83 -11.41 -5.23
CA PHE A 89 3.68 -11.76 -6.38
C PHE A 89 3.23 -11.07 -7.66
N LEU A 90 1.93 -11.07 -7.96
CA LEU A 90 1.37 -10.37 -9.11
C LEU A 90 1.66 -8.86 -9.04
N PHE A 91 1.50 -8.28 -7.84
CA PHE A 91 1.84 -6.89 -7.60
C PHE A 91 3.34 -6.63 -7.84
N ALA A 92 4.23 -7.48 -7.32
CA ALA A 92 5.67 -7.36 -7.50
C ALA A 92 6.11 -7.45 -8.98
N LEU A 93 5.43 -8.27 -9.79
CA LEU A 93 5.69 -8.33 -11.23
C LEU A 93 5.26 -7.04 -11.94
N GLN A 94 4.11 -6.47 -11.57
CA GLN A 94 3.62 -5.22 -12.15
C GLN A 94 4.48 -4.01 -11.74
N SER A 95 5.00 -4.00 -10.52
CA SER A 95 5.84 -2.91 -9.99
C SER A 95 7.32 -3.00 -10.40
N GLY A 96 7.72 -4.01 -11.19
CA GLY A 96 9.11 -4.20 -11.62
C GLY A 96 10.06 -4.67 -10.50
N MET A 97 9.53 -5.17 -9.39
CA MET A 97 10.30 -5.67 -8.24
C MET A 97 10.81 -7.10 -8.51
N HIS A 98 11.71 -7.24 -9.48
CA HIS A 98 12.24 -8.53 -9.92
C HIS A 98 12.97 -9.30 -8.81
N GLN A 99 13.60 -8.59 -7.86
CA GLN A 99 14.21 -9.23 -6.70
C GLN A 99 13.14 -10.01 -5.93
N PHE A 100 12.00 -9.37 -5.62
CA PHE A 100 10.93 -10.00 -4.84
C PHE A 100 10.35 -11.23 -5.53
N ALA A 101 10.10 -11.13 -6.84
CA ALA A 101 9.61 -12.24 -7.63
C ALA A 101 10.57 -13.46 -7.60
N SER A 102 11.89 -13.22 -7.62
CA SER A 102 12.89 -14.29 -7.58
C SER A 102 12.89 -15.06 -6.25
N TYR A 103 12.87 -14.35 -5.11
CA TYR A 103 12.82 -14.98 -3.78
C TYR A 103 11.48 -15.65 -3.52
N TRP A 104 10.37 -15.06 -3.97
CA TRP A 104 9.05 -15.69 -3.90
C TRP A 104 9.01 -17.02 -4.64
N THR A 105 9.64 -17.08 -5.81
CA THR A 105 9.71 -18.33 -6.61
C THR A 105 10.52 -19.39 -5.89
N LEU A 106 11.69 -19.03 -5.34
CA LEU A 106 12.52 -19.93 -4.55
C LEU A 106 11.78 -20.45 -3.31
N PHE A 107 11.15 -19.55 -2.55
CA PHE A 107 10.36 -19.89 -1.38
C PHE A 107 9.23 -20.87 -1.74
N THR A 108 8.51 -20.59 -2.81
CA THR A 108 7.43 -21.44 -3.33
C THR A 108 7.92 -22.85 -3.65
N ILE A 109 9.06 -22.99 -4.32
CA ILE A 109 9.64 -24.28 -4.68
C ILE A 109 9.98 -25.07 -3.41
N LEU A 110 10.67 -24.44 -2.45
CA LEU A 110 11.06 -25.09 -1.19
C LEU A 110 9.82 -25.48 -0.36
N ASN A 111 8.83 -24.60 -0.27
CA ASN A 111 7.61 -24.86 0.48
C ASN A 111 6.77 -25.97 -0.18
N SER A 112 6.69 -25.99 -1.51
CA SER A 112 6.04 -27.07 -2.27
C SER A 112 6.73 -28.42 -2.04
N TRP A 113 8.07 -28.43 -1.96
CA TRP A 113 8.83 -29.64 -1.64
C TRP A 113 8.58 -30.14 -0.20
N ILE A 114 8.48 -29.24 0.77
CA ILE A 114 8.10 -29.56 2.16
C ILE A 114 6.69 -30.16 2.21
N ILE A 115 5.72 -29.52 1.53
CA ILE A 115 4.33 -29.98 1.44
C ILE A 115 4.23 -31.35 0.76
N TYR A 116 5.01 -31.55 -0.31
CA TYR A 116 5.09 -32.84 -0.99
C TYR A 116 5.58 -33.94 -0.04
N LYS A 117 6.61 -33.68 0.76
CA LYS A 117 7.09 -34.64 1.76
C LYS A 117 6.05 -34.91 2.86
N SER A 118 5.25 -33.93 3.25
CA SER A 118 4.24 -34.08 4.29
C SER A 118 2.92 -34.71 3.81
N THR A 119 2.70 -34.82 2.50
CA THR A 119 1.49 -35.44 1.92
C THR A 119 1.69 -36.90 1.50
N ARG A 120 2.93 -37.39 1.47
CA ARG A 120 3.25 -38.80 1.15
C ARG A 120 2.83 -39.75 2.28
N LYS A 121 2.23 -40.89 1.90
CA LYS A 121 1.89 -41.99 2.81
C LYS A 121 2.71 -43.23 2.42
N PRO A 122 3.27 -44.01 3.38
CA PRO A 122 3.28 -43.75 4.83
C PRO A 122 4.18 -42.56 5.21
N LEU A 123 3.81 -41.85 6.28
CA LEU A 123 4.54 -40.66 6.73
C LEU A 123 5.81 -41.09 7.48
N HIS A 124 6.97 -40.62 7.06
CA HIS A 124 8.21 -40.88 7.78
C HIS A 124 8.22 -40.14 9.14
N HIS A 125 8.68 -40.81 10.21
CA HIS A 125 8.63 -40.27 11.58
C HIS A 125 9.40 -38.94 11.77
N MET A 126 10.41 -38.67 10.93
CA MET A 126 11.16 -37.40 10.97
C MET A 126 10.50 -36.26 10.19
N THR A 127 9.50 -36.53 9.35
CA THR A 127 8.85 -35.52 8.49
C THR A 127 8.27 -34.36 9.30
N PRO A 128 7.56 -34.57 10.43
CA PRO A 128 7.07 -33.46 11.25
C PRO A 128 8.22 -32.55 11.73
N LYS A 129 9.33 -33.12 12.21
CA LYS A 129 10.49 -32.34 12.69
C LYS A 129 11.09 -31.45 11.60
N ILE A 130 11.17 -31.96 10.37
CA ILE A 130 11.68 -31.20 9.21
C ILE A 130 10.76 -30.01 8.89
N VAL A 131 9.44 -30.24 8.87
CA VAL A 131 8.44 -29.20 8.61
C VAL A 131 8.54 -28.10 9.67
N TYR A 132 8.55 -28.45 10.96
CA TYR A 132 8.68 -27.48 12.04
C TYR A 132 9.99 -26.68 11.95
N LYS A 133 11.12 -27.35 11.70
CA LYS A 133 12.41 -26.68 11.58
C LYS A 133 12.43 -25.72 10.40
N TRP A 134 11.87 -26.10 9.25
CA TRP A 134 11.79 -25.24 8.07
C TRP A 134 11.02 -23.96 8.35
N PHE A 135 9.78 -24.07 8.85
CA PHE A 135 8.95 -22.89 9.14
C PHE A 135 9.55 -22.02 10.25
N TRP A 136 10.21 -22.62 11.24
CA TRP A 136 10.94 -21.86 12.26
C TRP A 136 12.10 -21.06 11.67
N VAL A 137 12.89 -21.64 10.76
CA VAL A 137 13.97 -20.92 10.06
C VAL A 137 13.41 -19.79 9.20
N VAL A 138 12.34 -20.04 8.45
CA VAL A 138 11.66 -19.00 7.64
C VAL A 138 11.21 -17.84 8.54
N TYR A 139 10.55 -18.13 9.66
CA TYR A 139 10.11 -17.13 10.62
C TYR A 139 11.30 -16.30 11.15
N GLN A 140 12.38 -16.95 11.61
CA GLN A 140 13.55 -16.26 12.14
C GLN A 140 14.22 -15.36 11.09
N VAL A 141 14.41 -15.87 9.87
CA VAL A 141 14.99 -15.10 8.77
C VAL A 141 14.12 -13.91 8.40
N SER A 142 12.81 -14.11 8.27
CA SER A 142 11.86 -13.05 7.92
C SER A 142 11.79 -11.99 9.01
N TYR A 143 11.82 -12.40 10.28
CA TYR A 143 11.86 -11.49 11.43
C TYR A 143 13.12 -10.61 11.41
N VAL A 144 14.30 -11.21 11.23
CA VAL A 144 15.57 -10.46 11.17
C VAL A 144 15.59 -9.52 9.96
N ILE A 145 15.19 -9.99 8.78
CA ILE A 145 15.12 -9.17 7.57
C ILE A 145 14.13 -8.01 7.75
N GLY A 146 12.97 -8.27 8.37
CA GLY A 146 11.97 -7.26 8.67
C GLY A 146 12.49 -6.16 9.59
N ILE A 147 13.25 -6.52 10.65
CA ILE A 147 13.92 -5.55 11.52
C ILE A 147 14.94 -4.72 10.74
N ILE A 148 15.76 -5.35 9.89
CA ILE A 148 16.75 -4.62 9.08
C ILE A 148 16.03 -3.65 8.13
N GLY A 149 14.98 -4.10 7.45
CA GLY A 149 14.18 -3.23 6.57
C GLY A 149 13.55 -2.06 7.33
N TYR A 150 13.02 -2.30 8.52
CA TYR A 150 12.48 -1.25 9.39
C TYR A 150 13.56 -0.23 9.77
N LEU A 151 14.75 -0.69 10.17
CA LEU A 151 15.88 0.20 10.50
C LEU A 151 16.32 1.02 9.29
N MET A 152 16.36 0.43 8.09
CA MET A 152 16.71 1.15 6.86
C MET A 152 15.68 2.25 6.56
N MET A 153 14.38 1.96 6.65
CA MET A 153 13.34 2.97 6.46
C MET A 153 13.40 4.06 7.53
N PHE A 154 13.65 3.70 8.78
CA PHE A 154 13.82 4.64 9.88
C PHE A 154 15.00 5.59 9.62
N LEU A 155 16.14 5.07 9.18
CA LEU A 155 17.31 5.89 8.81
C LEU A 155 17.00 6.83 7.65
N THR A 156 16.25 6.37 6.64
CA THR A 156 15.81 7.25 5.55
C THR A 156 14.91 8.38 6.06
N PHE A 157 13.97 8.11 6.97
CA PHE A 157 13.14 9.17 7.57
C PHE A 157 13.96 10.19 8.37
N MET A 158 15.08 9.77 8.95
CA MET A 158 16.05 10.68 9.58
C MET A 158 16.89 11.49 8.58
N GLY A 159 16.69 11.31 7.27
CA GLY A 159 17.39 12.03 6.21
C GLY A 159 18.67 11.35 5.72
N PHE A 160 19.02 10.15 6.21
CA PHE A 160 20.21 9.44 5.74
C PHE A 160 19.97 8.81 4.37
N GLY A 161 20.93 9.00 3.47
CA GLY A 161 20.94 8.40 2.13
C GLY A 161 19.90 8.96 1.15
N LEU A 162 19.24 10.08 1.49
CA LEU A 162 18.49 10.86 0.50
C LEU A 162 19.49 11.60 -0.41
N PRO A 163 19.24 11.67 -1.73
CA PRO A 163 20.00 12.53 -2.62
C PRO A 163 19.98 13.98 -2.11
N ASP A 164 21.08 14.71 -2.31
CA ASP A 164 21.14 16.11 -1.91
C ASP A 164 20.01 16.87 -2.63
N PRO A 165 19.14 17.63 -1.93
CA PRO A 165 17.99 18.30 -2.57
C PRO A 165 18.38 19.24 -3.72
N LYS A 166 19.65 19.66 -3.76
CA LYS A 166 20.23 20.50 -4.80
C LYS A 166 20.51 19.77 -6.11
N GLU A 167 20.64 18.45 -6.09
CA GLU A 167 20.88 17.63 -7.28
C GLU A 167 19.58 17.18 -7.97
N GLY A 168 18.41 17.52 -7.42
CA GLY A 168 17.12 17.21 -8.03
C GLY A 168 16.81 15.70 -8.15
N GLY A 169 17.55 14.86 -7.44
CA GLY A 169 17.33 13.41 -7.41
C GLY A 169 16.02 13.07 -6.70
N ASP A 170 15.21 12.21 -7.31
CA ASP A 170 13.99 11.68 -6.68
C ASP A 170 14.36 10.97 -5.37
N PRO A 171 13.78 11.35 -4.21
CA PRO A 171 13.99 10.65 -2.93
C PRO A 171 13.84 9.13 -3.04
N SER A 172 12.92 8.69 -3.91
CA SER A 172 12.59 7.28 -4.18
C SER A 172 13.74 6.49 -4.81
N SER A 173 14.74 7.17 -5.39
CA SER A 173 15.93 6.56 -5.98
C SER A 173 17.00 6.17 -4.96
N SER A 174 16.83 6.57 -3.69
CA SER A 174 17.71 6.15 -2.62
C SER A 174 17.74 4.63 -2.50
N GLY A 175 18.94 4.06 -2.57
CA GLY A 175 19.15 2.62 -2.35
C GLY A 175 18.58 2.16 -1.01
N LEU A 176 18.59 3.01 0.02
CA LEU A 176 18.04 2.67 1.34
C LEU A 176 16.52 2.49 1.32
N ILE A 177 15.79 3.32 0.56
CA ILE A 177 14.34 3.18 0.40
C ILE A 177 14.02 1.92 -0.39
N SER A 178 14.70 1.70 -1.52
CA SER A 178 14.45 0.55 -2.39
C SER A 178 14.73 -0.78 -1.66
N TRP A 179 15.89 -0.90 -1.01
CA TRP A 179 16.25 -2.10 -0.25
C TRP A 179 15.47 -2.22 1.06
N GLY A 180 15.18 -1.10 1.75
CA GLY A 180 14.38 -1.07 2.96
C GLY A 180 12.94 -1.54 2.72
N LEU A 181 12.29 -1.02 1.67
CA LEU A 181 10.96 -1.46 1.25
C LEU A 181 10.96 -2.93 0.82
N THR A 182 11.99 -3.36 0.10
CA THR A 182 12.14 -4.75 -0.32
C THR A 182 12.25 -5.69 0.89
N PHE A 183 13.09 -5.35 1.88
CA PHE A 183 13.27 -6.15 3.09
C PHE A 183 12.03 -6.13 4.00
N LEU A 184 11.34 -4.99 4.14
CA LEU A 184 10.05 -4.94 4.84
C LEU A 184 9.00 -5.81 4.15
N SER A 185 8.93 -5.75 2.83
CA SER A 185 8.01 -6.58 2.05
C SER A 185 8.27 -8.06 2.30
N TYR A 186 9.53 -8.49 2.38
CA TYR A 186 9.87 -9.88 2.73
C TYR A 186 9.53 -10.24 4.17
N GLY A 187 9.89 -9.38 5.12
CA GLY A 187 9.68 -9.63 6.54
C GLY A 187 8.20 -9.79 6.89
N ILE A 188 7.34 -8.96 6.28
CA ILE A 188 5.89 -8.99 6.50
C ILE A 188 5.23 -10.14 5.72
N TYR A 189 5.72 -10.46 4.53
CA TYR A 189 5.07 -11.45 3.68
C TYR A 189 5.40 -12.91 4.04
N PHE A 190 6.66 -13.20 4.40
CA PHE A 190 7.11 -14.56 4.71
C PHE A 190 7.14 -14.88 6.21
N GLY A 191 7.14 -13.87 7.08
CA GLY A 191 7.17 -14.00 8.55
C GLY A 191 5.80 -14.30 9.14
#